data_AF-A0A7T4QZ66-F1
#
_entry.id   AF-A0A7T4QZ66-F1
#
_cell.length_a   1.000
_cell.length_b   1.000
_cell.length_c   1.000
_cell.angle_alpha   90.00
_cell.angle_beta   90.00
_cell.angle_gamma   90.00
#
_symmetry.space_group_name_H-M   'P 1'
#
loop_
_entity.id
_entity.type
_entity.pdbx_description
1 polymer ?
#
loop_
_entity_poly.entity_id
_entity_poly.type
_entity_poly.pdbx_seq_one_letter_code
_entity_poly.pdbx_strand_id
1 'polypeptide(L)'
;MSRYNVFWPLVQPYSWMIALGFYLGMQEAATLFFVTIMTWNTLTHTNFRWDDTIAKYLPFGPRIVQAIELIFITPKLHHAHHGYGKEGKAFRNFCTLFSFYDRLFGTLYIPAERPQHYGIIGKNIDNTHYLEQLFYPFYKTAKKK
;
A
#
# COMPACT_ATOMS: atom_id res chain seq x y z
N MET A 1 -12.27 -5.97 -7.94
CA MET A 1 -11.20 -5.38 -8.79
C MET A 1 -10.96 -3.95 -8.35
N SER A 2 -9.94 -3.69 -7.52
CA SER A 2 -9.54 -2.32 -7.19
C SER A 2 -9.10 -1.61 -8.48
N ARG A 3 -9.50 -0.35 -8.65
CA ARG A 3 -8.90 0.61 -9.58
C ARG A 3 -8.52 1.80 -8.70
N TYR A 4 -7.26 2.21 -8.72
CA TYR A 4 -6.90 3.53 -8.21
C TYR A 4 -7.33 4.53 -9.29
N ASN A 5 -8.30 5.37 -8.96
CA ASN A 5 -8.90 6.36 -9.87
C ASN A 5 -9.12 7.68 -9.12
N VAL A 6 -9.68 8.70 -9.78
CA VAL A 6 -9.83 10.03 -9.15
C VAL A 6 -10.75 10.05 -7.94
N PHE A 7 -11.61 9.03 -7.80
CA PHE A 7 -12.53 8.89 -6.67
C PHE A 7 -11.91 8.12 -5.51
N TRP A 8 -10.74 7.50 -5.70
CA TRP A 8 -10.09 6.71 -4.65
C TRP A 8 -9.84 7.48 -3.35
N PRO A 9 -9.40 8.76 -3.36
CA PRO A 9 -9.25 9.54 -2.14
C PRO A 9 -10.55 9.68 -1.33
N LEU A 10 -11.72 9.57 -1.96
CA LEU A 10 -13.03 9.65 -1.29
C LEU A 10 -13.34 8.41 -0.45
N VAL A 11 -12.70 7.27 -0.69
CA VAL A 11 -12.92 6.06 0.11
C VAL A 11 -11.76 5.78 1.08
N GLN A 12 -10.76 6.65 1.12
CA GLN A 12 -9.63 6.54 2.03
C GLN A 12 -9.95 7.20 3.38
N PRO A 13 -10.02 6.44 4.48
CA PRO A 13 -10.40 7.00 5.79
C PRO A 13 -9.48 8.13 6.25
N TYR A 14 -8.19 8.06 5.94
CA TYR A 14 -7.23 9.08 6.36
C TYR A 14 -7.50 10.45 5.70
N SER A 15 -8.01 10.51 4.46
CA SER A 15 -8.38 11.76 3.79
C SER A 15 -9.50 12.48 4.55
N TRP A 16 -10.45 11.71 5.07
CA TRP A 16 -11.60 12.23 5.83
C TRP A 16 -11.15 12.70 7.20
N MET A 17 -10.29 11.94 7.87
CA MET A 17 -9.74 12.32 9.18
C MET A 17 -8.91 13.61 9.10
N ILE A 18 -8.12 13.79 8.04
CA ILE A 18 -7.36 15.03 7.80
C ILE A 18 -8.33 16.19 7.59
N ALA A 19 -9.29 16.07 6.67
CA ALA A 19 -10.26 17.12 6.39
C ALA A 19 -11.06 17.53 7.64
N LEU A 20 -11.48 16.54 8.44
CA LEU A 20 -12.14 16.77 9.72
C LEU A 20 -11.24 17.51 10.71
N GLY A 21 -9.97 17.12 10.82
CA GLY A 21 -9.00 17.79 11.68
C GLY A 21 -8.82 19.26 11.30
N PHE A 22 -8.71 19.57 10.01
CA PHE A 22 -8.68 20.96 9.53
C PHE A 22 -9.97 21.72 9.88
N TYR A 23 -11.13 21.11 9.65
CA TYR A 23 -12.43 21.71 9.96
C TYR A 23 -12.60 22.05 11.45
N LEU A 24 -12.11 21.18 12.35
CA LEU A 24 -12.15 21.36 13.79
C LEU A 24 -11.03 22.29 14.33
N GLY A 25 -10.24 22.91 13.46
CA GLY A 25 -9.14 23.81 13.87
C GLY A 25 -7.87 23.10 14.33
N MET A 26 -7.78 21.77 14.18
CA MET A 26 -6.61 20.95 14.56
C MET A 26 -5.55 20.89 13.43
N GLN A 27 -5.22 22.03 12.84
CA GLN A 27 -4.41 22.12 11.61
C GLN A 27 -3.02 21.50 11.79
N GLU A 28 -2.35 21.78 12.91
CA GLU A 28 -1.02 21.25 13.21
C GLU A 28 -1.04 19.72 13.31
N ALA A 29 -1.96 19.17 14.10
CA ALA A 29 -2.10 17.72 14.26
C ALA A 29 -2.47 17.02 12.95
N ALA A 30 -3.40 17.60 12.16
CA ALA A 30 -3.80 17.07 10.86
C ALA A 30 -2.63 17.09 9.85
N THR A 31 -1.84 18.17 9.85
CA THR A 31 -0.66 18.30 9.00
C THR A 31 0.42 17.29 9.37
N LEU A 32 0.71 17.14 10.68
CA LEU A 32 1.68 16.17 11.15
C LEU A 32 1.26 14.75 10.75
N PHE A 33 -0.01 14.38 10.99
CA PHE A 33 -0.54 13.09 10.58
C PHE A 33 -0.41 12.84 9.07
N PHE A 34 -0.78 13.83 8.24
CA PHE A 34 -0.65 13.74 6.79
C PHE A 34 0.80 13.55 6.34
N VAL A 35 1.72 14.39 6.83
CA VAL A 35 3.13 14.32 6.46
C VAL A 35 3.73 12.98 6.89
N THR A 36 3.43 12.53 8.11
CA THR A 36 3.91 11.22 8.60
C THR A 36 3.42 10.09 7.73
N ILE A 37 2.11 10.02 7.45
CA ILE A 37 1.55 8.90 6.68
C ILE A 37 2.01 8.93 5.22
N MET A 38 2.14 10.11 4.60
CA MET A 38 2.64 10.23 3.23
C MET A 38 4.13 9.93 3.11
N THR A 39 4.94 10.35 4.10
CA THR A 39 6.36 10.01 4.14
C THR A 39 6.54 8.51 4.26
N TRP A 40 5.82 7.86 5.20
CA TRP A 40 5.91 6.42 5.35
C TRP A 40 5.41 5.66 4.13
N ASN A 41 4.27 6.09 3.56
CA ASN A 41 3.72 5.52 2.34
C ASN A 41 4.72 5.62 1.18
N THR A 42 5.42 6.74 1.03
CA THR A 42 6.49 6.90 0.04
C THR A 42 7.60 5.87 0.29
N LEU A 43 8.12 5.79 1.52
CA LEU A 43 9.20 4.87 1.88
C LEU A 43 8.84 3.40 1.59
N THR A 44 7.59 2.99 1.73
CA THR A 44 7.15 1.60 1.53
C THR A 44 6.72 1.24 0.11
N HIS A 45 6.42 2.24 -0.76
CA HIS A 45 6.09 2.01 -2.17
C HIS A 45 7.28 2.20 -3.12
N THR A 46 8.39 2.77 -2.64
CA THR A 46 9.56 2.97 -3.50
C THR A 46 10.27 1.64 -3.81
N ASN A 47 10.98 1.61 -4.94
CA ASN A 47 11.92 0.52 -5.24
C ASN A 47 13.19 0.55 -4.35
N PHE A 48 13.30 1.55 -3.46
CA PHE A 48 14.37 1.61 -2.48
C PHE A 48 14.05 0.67 -1.30
N ARG A 49 14.57 -0.55 -1.43
CA ARG A 49 14.36 -1.68 -0.52
C ARG A 49 15.28 -1.60 0.69
N TRP A 50 15.06 -0.62 1.55
CA TRP A 50 15.89 -0.40 2.74
C TRP A 50 15.90 -1.61 3.68
N ASP A 51 14.80 -2.35 3.72
CA ASP A 51 14.66 -3.62 4.42
C ASP A 51 15.57 -4.71 3.85
N ASP A 52 15.65 -4.85 2.52
CA ASP A 52 16.59 -5.79 1.88
C ASP A 52 18.04 -5.40 2.17
N THR A 53 18.35 -4.09 2.16
CA THR A 53 19.67 -3.56 2.51
C THR A 53 20.04 -3.91 3.95
N ILE A 54 19.14 -3.68 4.92
CA ILE A 54 19.37 -4.05 6.32
C ILE A 54 19.55 -5.56 6.45
N ALA A 55 18.65 -6.34 5.85
CA ALA A 55 18.69 -7.80 5.92
C ALA A 55 20.00 -8.38 5.37
N LYS A 56 20.57 -7.78 4.33
CA LYS A 56 21.76 -8.28 3.65
C LYS A 56 23.08 -7.80 4.29
N TYR A 57 23.16 -6.55 4.71
CA TYR A 57 24.44 -5.91 5.02
C TYR A 57 24.69 -5.66 6.51
N LEU A 58 23.65 -5.64 7.36
CA LEU A 58 23.83 -5.41 8.80
C LEU A 58 24.02 -6.74 9.56
N PRO A 59 24.83 -6.76 10.64
CA PRO A 59 24.86 -7.88 11.56
C PRO A 59 23.46 -8.16 12.11
N PHE A 60 23.03 -9.42 12.08
CA PHE A 60 21.67 -9.83 12.47
C PHE A 60 20.55 -9.16 11.65
N GLY A 61 20.87 -8.62 10.47
CA GLY A 61 19.95 -7.89 9.59
C GLY A 61 18.55 -8.49 9.46
N PRO A 62 18.41 -9.80 9.14
CA PRO A 62 17.08 -10.42 9.00
C PRO A 62 16.24 -10.33 10.28
N ARG A 63 16.87 -10.49 11.47
CA ARG A 63 16.17 -10.37 12.76
C ARG A 63 15.79 -8.93 13.06
N ILE A 64 16.63 -7.96 12.68
CA ILE A 64 16.33 -6.53 12.82
C ILE A 64 15.10 -6.19 11.99
N VAL A 65 15.06 -6.61 10.72
CA VAL A 65 13.90 -6.39 9.84
C VAL A 65 12.66 -7.06 10.41
N GLN A 66 12.74 -8.31 10.87
CA GLN A 66 11.62 -8.99 11.50
C GLN A 66 11.10 -8.28 12.76
N ALA A 67 11.99 -7.71 13.57
CA ALA A 67 11.62 -6.92 14.74
C ALA A 67 10.91 -5.62 14.34
N ILE A 68 11.37 -4.94 13.30
CA ILE A 68 10.68 -3.78 12.72
C ILE A 68 9.29 -4.18 12.23
N GLU A 69 9.17 -5.32 11.54
CA GLU A 69 7.92 -5.89 11.04
C GLU A 69 6.94 -6.34 12.14
N LEU A 70 7.33 -6.32 13.41
CA LEU A 70 6.40 -6.49 14.53
C LEU A 70 5.45 -5.29 14.69
N ILE A 71 5.94 -4.10 14.36
CA ILE A 71 5.26 -2.83 14.64
C ILE A 71 4.96 -2.09 13.34
N PHE A 72 5.91 -2.06 12.40
CA PHE A 72 5.85 -1.22 11.21
C PHE A 72 5.77 -2.03 9.91
N ILE A 73 5.12 -1.45 8.92
CA ILE A 73 5.05 -1.98 7.55
C ILE A 73 6.34 -1.66 6.83
N THR A 74 7.10 -2.68 6.42
CA THR A 74 8.30 -2.54 5.59
C THR A 74 7.93 -2.54 4.09
N PRO A 75 8.84 -2.10 3.19
CA PRO A 75 8.67 -2.30 1.77
C PRO A 75 8.33 -3.76 1.44
N LYS A 76 8.92 -4.76 2.13
CA LYS A 76 8.68 -6.20 1.90
C LYS A 76 7.21 -6.55 2.07
N LEU A 77 6.63 -6.17 3.21
CA LEU A 77 5.23 -6.42 3.51
C LEU A 77 4.32 -5.69 2.52
N HIS A 78 4.64 -4.43 2.23
CA HIS A 78 3.81 -3.58 1.38
C HIS A 78 3.86 -3.95 -0.10
N HIS A 79 5.02 -4.38 -0.59
CA HIS A 79 5.16 -4.92 -1.94
C HIS A 79 4.38 -6.23 -2.11
N ALA A 80 4.35 -7.10 -1.10
CA ALA A 80 3.51 -8.28 -1.13
C ALA A 80 2.02 -7.94 -1.25
N HIS A 81 1.55 -6.88 -0.59
CA HIS A 81 0.20 -6.36 -0.78
C HIS A 81 -0.05 -5.90 -2.23
N HIS A 82 0.90 -5.20 -2.85
CA HIS A 82 0.77 -4.77 -4.26
C HIS A 82 1.12 -5.86 -5.29
N GLY A 83 1.47 -7.04 -4.80
CA GLY A 83 1.97 -8.15 -5.61
C GLY A 83 0.91 -9.21 -5.90
N TYR A 84 1.17 -9.98 -6.95
CA TYR A 84 0.46 -11.21 -7.25
C TYR A 84 1.40 -12.31 -7.76
N GLY A 85 0.88 -13.54 -7.86
CA GLY A 85 1.69 -14.72 -8.13
C GLY A 85 2.42 -15.21 -6.88
N LYS A 86 3.61 -15.80 -7.05
CA LYS A 86 4.44 -16.24 -5.91
C LYS A 86 4.80 -15.02 -5.03
N GLU A 87 4.67 -15.17 -3.71
CA GLU A 87 4.85 -14.13 -2.69
C GLU A 87 3.98 -12.85 -2.79
N GLY A 88 3.15 -12.72 -3.82
CA GLY A 88 2.16 -11.64 -3.93
C GLY A 88 0.83 -12.00 -3.29
N LYS A 89 0.36 -11.20 -2.33
CA LYS A 89 -0.87 -11.42 -1.56
C LYS A 89 -1.67 -10.11 -1.42
N ALA A 90 -2.38 -9.72 -2.48
CA ALA A 90 -3.22 -8.52 -2.50
C ALA A 90 -4.34 -8.41 -1.44
N PHE A 91 -4.67 -9.50 -0.76
CA PHE A 91 -5.64 -9.53 0.34
C PHE A 91 -4.99 -9.79 1.71
N ARG A 92 -3.76 -9.30 1.88
CA ARG A 92 -2.96 -9.35 3.11
C ARG A 92 -2.25 -8.01 3.29
N ASN A 93 -1.71 -7.75 4.47
CA ASN A 93 -0.93 -6.54 4.79
C ASN A 93 -1.69 -5.25 4.42
N PHE A 94 -2.90 -5.06 4.96
CA PHE A 94 -3.77 -3.94 4.61
C PHE A 94 -3.32 -2.61 5.21
N CYS A 95 -2.54 -2.63 6.29
CA CYS A 95 -2.12 -1.42 6.97
C CYS A 95 -1.00 -0.73 6.20
N THR A 96 -0.98 0.60 6.25
CA THR A 96 0.04 1.41 5.58
C THR A 96 1.24 1.71 6.46
N LEU A 97 1.03 1.88 7.78
CA LEU A 97 2.08 2.23 8.74
C LEU A 97 2.35 1.11 9.74
N PHE A 98 1.34 0.69 10.49
CA PHE A 98 1.51 -0.26 11.59
C PHE A 98 1.11 -1.68 11.23
N SER A 99 2.07 -2.59 11.13
CA SER A 99 1.84 -4.02 10.86
C SER A 99 1.20 -4.74 12.05
N PHE A 100 1.23 -4.12 13.24
CA PHE A 100 0.56 -4.62 14.44
C PHE A 100 -0.94 -4.91 14.21
N TYR A 101 -1.66 -4.05 13.48
CA TYR A 101 -3.07 -4.27 13.19
C TYR A 101 -3.27 -5.46 12.24
N ASP A 102 -2.38 -5.65 11.26
CA ASP A 102 -2.41 -6.84 10.41
C ASP A 102 -2.16 -8.12 11.22
N ARG A 103 -1.37 -8.07 12.28
CA ARG A 103 -1.22 -9.21 13.22
C ARG A 103 -2.51 -9.44 14.00
N LEU A 104 -3.04 -8.37 14.59
CA LEU A 104 -4.24 -8.42 15.42
C LEU A 104 -5.45 -9.00 14.67
N PHE A 105 -5.61 -8.64 13.40
CA PHE A 105 -6.72 -9.10 12.56
C PHE A 105 -6.37 -10.31 11.67
N GLY A 106 -5.18 -10.89 11.83
CA GLY A 106 -4.79 -12.11 11.11
C GLY A 106 -4.55 -11.93 9.61
N THR A 107 -4.27 -10.70 9.17
CA THR A 107 -4.03 -10.34 7.76
C THR A 107 -2.54 -10.17 7.43
N LEU A 108 -1.65 -10.26 8.42
CA LEU A 108 -0.20 -10.22 8.20
C LEU A 108 0.26 -11.39 7.34
N TYR A 109 1.08 -11.09 6.34
CA TYR A 109 1.82 -12.02 5.51
C TYR A 109 3.26 -11.55 5.35
N ILE A 110 4.22 -12.35 5.81
CA ILE A 110 5.64 -12.06 5.65
C ILE A 110 6.13 -12.89 4.46
N PRO A 111 6.43 -12.28 3.30
CA PRO A 111 6.90 -13.04 2.15
C PRO A 111 8.36 -13.49 2.36
N ALA A 112 8.71 -14.63 1.79
CA ALA A 112 10.08 -15.14 1.81
C ALA A 112 10.99 -14.42 0.80
N GLU A 113 10.42 -13.95 -0.30
CA GLU A 113 11.10 -13.26 -1.39
C GLU A 113 10.21 -12.16 -1.98
N ARG A 114 10.70 -11.44 -3.00
CA ARG A 114 9.90 -10.40 -3.65
C ARG A 114 8.75 -11.04 -4.45
N PRO A 115 7.59 -10.36 -4.57
CA PRO A 115 6.49 -10.82 -5.41
C PRO A 115 6.93 -11.09 -6.84
N GLN A 116 6.39 -12.17 -7.41
CA GLN A 116 6.65 -12.55 -8.80
C GLN A 116 6.17 -11.47 -9.78
N HIS A 117 5.04 -10.84 -9.48
CA HIS A 117 4.45 -9.78 -10.29
C HIS A 117 3.86 -8.67 -9.41
N TYR A 118 3.71 -7.48 -9.98
CA TYR A 118 3.11 -6.31 -9.34
C TYR A 118 1.92 -5.80 -10.13
N GLY A 119 0.95 -5.22 -9.42
CA GLY A 119 -0.21 -4.57 -10.01
C GLY A 119 -1.53 -5.31 -9.75
N ILE A 120 -2.53 -5.01 -10.57
CA ILE A 120 -3.91 -5.45 -10.34
C ILE A 120 -4.18 -6.76 -11.08
N ILE A 121 -4.58 -7.80 -10.33
CA ILE A 121 -4.93 -9.11 -10.88
C ILE A 121 -6.17 -9.01 -11.80
N GLY A 122 -6.09 -9.63 -12.98
CA GLY A 122 -7.27 -9.96 -13.79
C GLY A 122 -7.85 -8.85 -14.65
N LYS A 123 -7.05 -7.83 -15.04
CA LYS A 123 -7.48 -6.84 -16.03
C LYS A 123 -6.56 -6.79 -17.23
N ASN A 124 -7.17 -6.80 -18.42
CA ASN A 124 -6.57 -6.29 -19.65
C ASN A 124 -6.37 -4.77 -19.52
N ILE A 125 -5.38 -4.36 -18.72
CA ILE A 125 -4.96 -2.95 -18.64
C ILE A 125 -4.65 -2.45 -20.06
N ASP A 126 -4.00 -3.29 -20.86
CA ASP A 126 -3.62 -3.01 -22.25
C ASP A 126 -4.82 -2.72 -23.18
N ASN A 127 -6.00 -3.27 -22.87
CA ASN A 127 -7.21 -3.06 -23.67
C ASN A 127 -8.23 -2.13 -23.00
N THR A 128 -7.89 -1.51 -21.86
CA THR A 128 -8.79 -0.60 -21.15
C THR A 128 -8.41 0.85 -21.45
N HIS A 129 -9.32 1.61 -22.06
CA HIS A 129 -9.09 3.03 -22.34
C HIS A 129 -8.75 3.80 -21.05
N TYR A 130 -7.78 4.72 -21.09
CA TYR A 130 -7.30 5.41 -19.90
C TYR A 130 -8.42 6.16 -19.16
N LEU A 131 -9.42 6.69 -19.89
CA LEU A 131 -10.60 7.34 -19.27
C LEU A 131 -11.44 6.36 -18.43
N GLU A 132 -11.53 5.08 -18.82
CA GLU A 132 -12.17 4.09 -17.95
C GLU A 132 -11.34 3.86 -16.70
N GLN A 133 -10.01 3.82 -16.81
CA GLN A 133 -9.16 3.67 -15.63
C GLN A 133 -9.35 4.85 -14.66
N LEU A 134 -9.44 6.07 -15.20
CA LEU A 134 -9.53 7.31 -14.44
C LEU A 134 -10.92 7.62 -13.87
N PHE A 135 -12.00 7.32 -14.62
CA PHE A 135 -13.37 7.74 -14.29
C PHE A 135 -14.37 6.59 -14.12
N TYR A 136 -13.93 5.33 -14.01
CA TYR A 136 -14.84 4.23 -13.66
C TYR A 136 -15.62 4.54 -12.36
N PRO A 137 -16.94 4.29 -12.29
CA PRO A 137 -17.78 3.57 -13.27
C PRO A 137 -18.46 4.44 -14.33
N PHE A 138 -18.22 5.76 -14.35
CA PHE A 138 -18.91 6.72 -15.23
C PHE A 138 -18.46 6.65 -16.69
N TYR A 139 -17.22 6.25 -16.94
CA TYR A 139 -16.73 5.94 -18.28
C TYR A 139 -16.39 4.45 -18.37
N LYS A 140 -16.90 3.77 -19.40
CA LYS A 140 -16.60 2.37 -19.69
C LYS A 140 -16.25 2.25 -21.17
N THR A 141 -15.14 1.59 -21.47
CA THR A 141 -14.73 1.24 -22.82
C THR A 141 -15.76 0.27 -23.38
N ALA A 142 -16.23 0.52 -24.60
CA ALA A 142 -17.10 -0.43 -25.29
C ALA A 142 -16.39 -1.79 -25.39
N LYS A 143 -17.04 -2.85 -24.93
CA LYS A 143 -16.52 -4.21 -25.15
C LYS A 143 -16.52 -4.46 -26.66
N LYS A 144 -15.34 -4.66 -27.26
CA LYS A 144 -15.27 -5.30 -28.58
C LYS A 144 -15.88 -6.69 -28.42
N LYS A 145 -16.92 -6.98 -29.20
CA LYS A 145 -17.52 -8.32 -29.28
C LYS A 145 -16.53 -9.29 -29.92
#